data_AF-X1KPL3-F1
#
_entry.id   AF-X1KPL3-F1
#
_cell.length_a   1.000
_cell.length_b   1.000
_cell.length_c   1.000
_cell.angle_alpha   90.00
_cell.angle_beta   90.00
_cell.angle_gamma   90.00
#
_symmetry.space_group_name_H-M   'P 1'
#
loop_
_entity.id
_entity.type
_entity.pdbx_description
1 polymer ?
#
loop_
_entity_poly.entity_id
_entity_poly.type
_entity_poly.pdbx_seq_one_letter_code
_entity_poly.pdbx_strand_id
1 'polypeptide(L)' 'MSIEDMDIIEQAKKVLRTESKAISSLIPRLGEGFKKAVDVVCGCKGRVIVTGMGKPGIIAR' A
#
# COMPACT_ATOMS: atom_id res chain seq x y z
N MET A 1 -16.51 11.90 -28.98
CA MET A 1 -16.20 10.59 -28.37
C MET A 1 -17.01 10.50 -27.10
N SER A 2 -18.22 9.97 -27.21
CA SER A 2 -19.07 9.70 -26.06
C SER A 2 -18.38 8.63 -25.22
N ILE A 3 -18.39 8.79 -23.91
CA ILE A 3 -17.97 7.78 -22.95
C ILE A 3 -19.03 6.68 -23.03
N GLU A 4 -19.01 5.90 -24.12
CA GLU A 4 -19.77 4.66 -24.23
C GLU A 4 -19.36 3.80 -23.06
N ASP A 5 -20.36 3.18 -22.42
CA ASP A 5 -20.31 2.35 -21.23
C ASP A 5 -19.11 1.38 -21.23
N MET A 6 -17.92 1.89 -20.91
CA MET A 6 -16.85 1.07 -20.37
C MET A 6 -17.48 0.47 -19.13
N ASP A 7 -17.88 -0.81 -19.21
CA ASP A 7 -18.65 -1.47 -18.16
C ASP A 7 -18.00 -1.11 -16.83
N ILE A 8 -18.68 -0.22 -16.09
CA ILE A 8 -18.11 0.45 -14.92
C ILE A 8 -17.74 -0.62 -13.89
N ILE A 9 -18.48 -1.73 -13.90
CA ILE A 9 -18.21 -2.91 -13.09
C ILE A 9 -16.91 -3.58 -13.54
N GLU A 10 -16.66 -3.77 -14.84
CA GLU A 10 -15.39 -4.31 -15.32
C GLU A 10 -14.20 -3.38 -15.06
N GLN A 11 -14.39 -2.06 -15.16
CA GLN A 11 -13.35 -1.11 -14.80
C GLN A 11 -13.05 -1.16 -13.29
N ALA A 12 -14.09 -1.22 -12.44
CA ALA A 12 -13.91 -1.38 -10.99
C ALA A 12 -13.19 -2.70 -10.67
N LYS A 13 -13.59 -3.81 -11.28
CA LYS A 13 -12.91 -5.11 -11.14
C LYS A 13 -11.46 -5.04 -11.60
N LYS A 14 -11.16 -4.31 -12.68
CA LYS A 14 -9.78 -4.12 -13.20
C LYS A 14 -8.91 -3.35 -12.20
N VAL A 15 -9.43 -2.29 -11.59
CA VAL A 15 -8.72 -1.53 -10.55
C VAL A 15 -8.39 -2.45 -9.37
N LEU A 16 -9.39 -3.15 -8.82
CA LEU A 16 -9.18 -4.08 -7.70
C LEU A 16 -8.17 -5.19 -8.03
N ARG A 17 -8.23 -5.77 -9.25
CA ARG A 17 -7.25 -6.76 -9.70
C ARG A 17 -5.83 -6.18 -9.78
N THR A 18 -5.70 -4.92 -10.20
CA THR A 18 -4.40 -4.25 -10.30
C THR A 18 -3.80 -3.98 -8.92
N GLU A 19 -4.62 -3.48 -7.99
CA GLU A 19 -4.18 -3.22 -6.61
C GLU A 19 -3.83 -4.51 -5.88
N SER A 20 -4.64 -5.57 -6.04
CA SER A 20 -4.34 -6.89 -5.48
C SER A 20 -2.98 -7.41 -5.96
N LYS A 21 -2.71 -7.34 -7.28
CA LYS A 21 -1.40 -7.71 -7.84
C LYS A 21 -0.26 -6.87 -7.28
N ALA A 22 -0.47 -5.57 -7.11
CA ALA A 22 0.53 -4.68 -6.52
C ALA A 22 0.87 -5.12 -5.09
N ILE A 23 -0.13 -5.46 -4.27
CA ILE A 23 0.09 -5.98 -2.92
C ILE A 23 0.82 -7.33 -2.95
N SER A 24 0.38 -8.29 -3.78
CA SER A 24 1.04 -9.59 -3.91
C SER A 24 2.50 -9.46 -4.36
N SER A 25 2.82 -8.47 -5.18
CA SER A 25 4.20 -8.20 -5.62
C SER A 25 5.15 -7.76 -4.49
N LEU A 26 4.61 -7.39 -3.32
CA LEU A 26 5.40 -7.02 -2.15
C LEU A 26 5.89 -8.23 -1.34
N ILE A 27 5.31 -9.43 -1.52
CA ILE A 27 5.68 -10.63 -0.76
C ILE A 27 7.20 -10.90 -0.79
N PRO A 28 7.89 -10.86 -1.94
CA PRO A 28 9.33 -11.10 -1.99
C PRO A 28 10.18 -10.04 -1.26
N ARG A 29 9.60 -8.87 -0.93
CA ARG A 29 10.30 -7.81 -0.18
C ARG A 29 10.28 -8.03 1.34
N LEU A 30 9.51 -9.01 1.82
CA LEU A 30 9.42 -9.37 3.24
C LEU A 30 10.62 -10.23 3.69
N GLY A 31 11.83 -9.67 3.54
CA GLY A 31 13.09 -10.31 3.93
C GLY A 31 13.68 -9.76 5.23
N GLU A 32 14.99 -9.92 5.42
CA GLU A 32 15.68 -9.51 6.65
C GLU A 32 15.55 -8.02 6.98
N GLY A 33 15.54 -7.16 5.95
CA GLY A 33 15.34 -5.72 6.14
C GLY A 33 13.98 -5.40 6.77
N PHE A 34 12.93 -6.13 6.38
CA PHE A 34 11.60 -6.00 6.98
C PHE A 34 11.62 -6.45 8.44
N LYS A 35 12.22 -7.61 8.73
CA LYS A 35 12.37 -8.11 10.11
C LYS A 35 13.10 -7.10 11.00
N LYS A 36 14.23 -6.57 10.53
CA LYS A 36 15.00 -5.55 11.25
C LYS A 36 14.18 -4.28 11.51
N ALA A 37 13.39 -3.83 10.53
CA ALA A 37 12.52 -2.67 10.71
C ALA A 37 11.47 -2.91 11.81
N VAL A 38 10.86 -4.09 11.83
CA VAL A 38 9.92 -4.50 12.89
C VAL A 38 10.60 -4.52 14.26
N ASP A 39 11.79 -5.11 14.36
CA ASP A 39 12.54 -5.19 15.63
C ASP A 39 12.87 -3.78 16.18
N VAL A 40 13.27 -2.85 15.31
CA VAL A 40 13.56 -1.45 15.69
C VAL A 40 12.30 -0.74 16.18
N VAL A 41 11.18 -0.90 15.48
CA VAL A 41 9.90 -0.27 15.84
C VAL A 41 9.38 -0.82 17.17
N CYS A 42 9.35 -2.14 17.33
CA CYS A 42 8.91 -2.81 18.55
C CYS A 42 9.82 -2.53 19.75
N GLY A 43 11.13 -2.31 19.51
CA GLY A 43 12.09 -1.94 20.53
C GLY A 43 12.05 -0.46 20.94
N CYS A 44 11.23 0.37 20.28
CA CYS A 44 11.17 1.80 20.57
C CYS A 44 10.52 2.07 21.94
N LYS A 45 11.30 2.61 22.89
CA LYS A 45 10.82 3.02 24.24
C LYS A 45 10.11 4.37 24.25
N GLY A 46 10.17 5.10 23.13
CA GLY A 46 9.61 6.43 22.97
C GLY A 46 8.37 6.42 22.08
N ARG A 47 8.35 7.30 21.09
CA ARG A 47 7.28 7.35 20.08
C ARG A 47 7.87 7.12 18.70
N VAL A 48 7.16 6.34 17.89
CA VAL A 48 7.43 6.23 16.47
C VAL A 48 6.65 7.32 15.77
N ILE A 49 7.35 8.28 15.17
CA ILE A 49 6.74 9.38 14.43
C ILE A 49 6.73 9.01 12.95
N VAL A 50 5.54 8.99 12.35
CA VAL A 50 5.35 8.77 10.91
C VAL A 50 4.90 10.08 10.28
N THR A 51 5.51 10.44 9.14
CA THR A 51 5.19 11.67 8.41
C THR A 51 5.14 11.41 6.91
N GLY A 52 4.32 12.19 6.21
CA GLY A 52 4.13 12.12 4.77
C GLY A 52 3.14 13.17 4.30
N MET A 53 3.24 13.59 3.04
CA MET A 53 2.32 14.55 2.42
C MET A 53 1.46 13.87 1.35
N GLY A 54 0.23 14.34 1.15
CA GLY A 54 -0.70 13.76 0.16
C GLY A 54 -1.20 12.36 0.55
N LYS A 55 -1.41 11.48 -0.44
CA LYS A 55 -1.89 10.09 -0.21
C LYS A 55 -1.06 9.33 0.84
N PRO A 56 0.29 9.34 0.81
CA PRO A 56 1.11 8.73 1.87
C PRO A 56 0.82 9.28 3.27
N GLY A 57 0.52 10.57 3.41
CA GLY A 57 0.14 11.17 4.70
C GLY A 57 -1.20 10.66 5.22
N ILE A 58 -2.13 10.32 4.33
CA ILE A 58 -3.41 9.68 4.69
C ILE A 58 -3.18 8.24 5.15
N ILE A 59 -2.26 7.50 4.51
CA ILE A 59 -1.91 6.12 4.91
C ILE A 59 -1.11 6.08 6.22
N ALA A 60 -0.30 7.11 6.48
CA ALA A 60 0.52 7.24 7.68
C ALA A 60 -0.27 7.65 8.95
N ARG A 61 -1.52 8.10 8.77
CA ARG A 61 -2.43 8.54 9.85
C ARG A 61 -3.25 7.36 10.37
#